data_AF-A0A378TJ04-F1
#
_entry.id   AF-A0A378TJ04-F1
#
_cell.length_a   1.000
_cell.length_b   1.000
_cell.length_c   1.000
_cell.angle_alpha   90.00
_cell.angle_beta   90.00
_cell.angle_gamma   90.00
#
_symmetry.space_group_name_H-M   'P 1'
#
loop_
_entity.id
_entity.type
_entity.pdbx_description
1 polymer ?
#
loop_
_entity_poly.entity_id
_entity_poly.type
_entity_poly.pdbx_seq_one_letter_code
_entity_poly.pdbx_strand_id
1 'polypeptide(L)'
;MLKAAVEIFDQKGRNASAAELGEATGFDHETVQQALRALYLEPYFEKGRNAFSGHILSVGAPTGDAFRVAGLWPTPETLLERMIAALEAAADDDDRQPEERSRLRSIAQSLKGAAYSIAIGALGGAGGNMMTGG
;
A
#
# COMPACT_ATOMS: atom_id res chain seq x y z
N MET A 1 12.16 -6.11 -7.00
CA MET A 1 11.18 -6.93 -7.74
C MET A 1 9.91 -7.19 -6.94
N LEU A 2 9.96 -7.93 -5.80
CA LEU A 2 8.77 -8.22 -4.97
C LEU A 2 7.97 -6.95 -4.61
N LYS A 3 8.64 -5.94 -4.03
CA LYS A 3 8.01 -4.67 -3.67
C LYS A 3 7.30 -4.00 -4.85
N ALA A 4 7.96 -3.86 -6.00
CA ALA A 4 7.37 -3.26 -7.20
C ALA A 4 6.11 -4.00 -7.69
N ALA A 5 6.10 -5.34 -7.63
CA ALA A 5 4.91 -6.12 -7.98
C ALA A 5 3.75 -5.90 -7.03
N VAL A 6 4.03 -5.81 -5.72
CA VAL A 6 3.02 -5.51 -4.70
C VAL A 6 2.49 -4.07 -4.85
N GLU A 7 3.36 -3.09 -5.10
CA GLU A 7 2.97 -1.68 -5.31
C GLU A 7 2.06 -1.52 -6.54
N ILE A 8 2.43 -2.15 -7.66
CA ILE A 8 1.60 -2.09 -8.88
C ILE A 8 0.23 -2.74 -8.62
N PHE A 9 0.19 -3.86 -7.89
CA PHE A 9 -1.07 -4.52 -7.55
C PHE A 9 -1.94 -3.66 -6.61
N ASP A 10 -1.37 -3.10 -5.54
CA ASP A 10 -2.08 -2.24 -4.58
C ASP A 10 -2.62 -0.97 -5.24
N GLN A 11 -1.86 -0.37 -6.16
CA GLN A 11 -2.26 0.85 -6.86
C GLN A 11 -3.29 0.62 -7.97
N LYS A 12 -3.13 -0.45 -8.77
CA LYS A 12 -3.94 -0.66 -9.99
C LYS A 12 -5.06 -1.69 -9.80
N GLY A 13 -5.09 -2.42 -8.68
CA GLY A 13 -6.03 -3.50 -8.44
C GLY A 13 -5.91 -4.67 -9.41
N ARG A 14 -4.76 -4.81 -10.10
CA ARG A 14 -4.51 -5.88 -11.07
C ARG A 14 -3.07 -6.38 -11.05
N ASN A 15 -2.90 -7.60 -11.55
CA ASN A 15 -1.62 -8.27 -11.70
C ASN A 15 -0.60 -7.43 -12.51
N ALA A 16 0.62 -7.33 -12.00
CA ALA A 16 1.72 -6.64 -12.66
C ALA A 16 2.27 -7.49 -13.82
N SER A 17 2.45 -6.87 -14.98
CA SER A 17 3.11 -7.53 -16.11
C SER A 17 4.64 -7.48 -15.98
N ALA A 18 5.34 -8.39 -16.64
CA ALA A 18 6.80 -8.38 -16.66
C ALA A 18 7.38 -7.10 -17.30
N ALA A 19 6.69 -6.53 -18.30
CA ALA A 19 7.10 -5.27 -18.90
C ALA A 19 7.00 -4.10 -17.90
N GLU A 20 5.86 -3.95 -17.21
CA GLU A 20 5.69 -2.92 -16.19
C GLU A 20 6.69 -3.06 -15.03
N LEU A 21 7.05 -4.30 -14.68
CA LEU A 21 8.06 -4.55 -13.65
C LEU A 21 9.46 -4.15 -14.12
N GLY A 22 9.80 -4.40 -15.38
CA GLY A 22 11.03 -3.89 -15.99
C GLY A 22 11.09 -2.37 -15.95
N GLU A 23 10.01 -1.71 -16.36
CA GLU A 23 9.89 -0.24 -16.31
C GLU A 23 10.02 0.31 -14.89
N ALA A 24 9.30 -0.27 -13.92
CA ALA A 24 9.30 0.20 -12.53
C ALA A 24 10.64 -0.02 -11.81
N THR A 25 11.42 -1.02 -12.23
CA THR A 25 12.70 -1.36 -11.58
C THR A 25 13.93 -0.92 -12.37
N GLY A 26 13.78 -0.51 -13.63
CA GLY A 26 14.87 -0.22 -14.54
C GLY A 26 15.64 -1.48 -14.99
N PHE A 27 15.06 -2.67 -14.79
CA PHE A 27 15.70 -3.94 -15.15
C PHE A 27 15.39 -4.34 -16.58
N ASP A 28 16.36 -4.97 -17.23
CA ASP A 28 16.16 -5.58 -18.53
C ASP A 28 15.28 -6.84 -18.46
N HIS A 29 14.84 -7.31 -19.62
CA HIS A 29 13.90 -8.43 -19.70
C HIS A 29 14.44 -9.70 -19.03
N GLU A 30 15.72 -10.04 -19.23
CA GLU A 30 16.32 -11.26 -18.68
C GLU A 30 16.41 -11.21 -17.16
N THR A 31 16.84 -10.07 -16.61
CA THR A 31 16.90 -9.83 -15.16
C THR A 31 15.51 -9.91 -14.55
N VAL A 32 14.49 -9.36 -15.24
CA VAL A 32 13.10 -9.49 -14.80
C VAL A 32 12.68 -10.96 -14.78
N GLN A 33 12.89 -11.71 -15.86
CA GLN A 33 12.50 -13.13 -15.92
C GLN A 33 13.21 -13.96 -14.84
N GLN A 34 14.50 -13.72 -14.61
CA GLN A 34 15.26 -14.41 -13.55
C GLN A 34 14.72 -14.08 -12.16
N ALA A 35 14.48 -12.80 -11.87
CA ALA A 35 13.93 -12.37 -10.58
C ALA A 35 12.53 -12.93 -10.35
N LEU A 36 11.68 -12.96 -11.39
CA LEU A 36 10.34 -13.53 -11.30
C LEU A 36 10.39 -15.03 -11.03
N ARG A 37 11.25 -15.79 -11.71
CA ARG A 37 11.43 -17.23 -11.44
C ARG A 37 11.87 -17.48 -10.01
N ALA A 38 12.80 -16.69 -9.48
CA ALA A 38 13.23 -16.80 -8.09
C ALA A 38 12.09 -16.51 -7.11
N LEU A 39 11.25 -15.50 -7.38
CA LEU A 39 10.09 -15.19 -6.54
C LEU A 39 9.02 -16.29 -6.55
N TYR A 40 8.88 -17.04 -7.63
CA TYR A 40 7.96 -18.19 -7.72
C TYR A 40 8.46 -19.45 -6.99
N LEU A 41 9.68 -19.44 -6.44
CA LEU A 41 10.13 -20.48 -5.51
C LEU A 41 9.51 -20.30 -4.12
N GLU A 42 9.01 -19.11 -3.82
CA GLU A 42 8.40 -18.75 -2.54
C GLU A 42 6.88 -18.50 -2.72
N PRO A 43 6.06 -18.68 -1.67
CA PRO A 43 4.59 -18.53 -1.75
C PRO A 43 4.15 -17.05 -1.71
N TYR A 44 4.84 -16.17 -2.43
CA TYR A 44 4.53 -14.74 -2.47
C TYR A 44 3.44 -14.37 -3.47
N PHE A 45 3.23 -15.17 -4.50
CA PHE A 45 2.23 -14.89 -5.53
C PHE A 45 1.37 -16.12 -5.82
N GLU A 46 0.11 -15.87 -6.14
CA GLU A 46 -0.70 -16.85 -6.86
C GLU A 46 -0.11 -17.14 -8.25
N LYS A 47 -0.65 -18.15 -8.92
CA LYS A 47 -0.20 -18.53 -10.26
C LYS A 47 -0.44 -17.40 -11.26
N GLY A 48 0.64 -16.90 -11.85
CA GLY A 48 0.61 -15.92 -12.93
C GLY A 48 0.33 -16.50 -14.30
N ARG A 49 0.57 -15.68 -15.33
CA ARG A 49 0.42 -16.07 -16.74
C ARG A 49 1.78 -16.20 -17.39
N ASN A 50 1.93 -17.26 -18.18
CA ASN A 50 3.14 -17.53 -18.95
C ASN A 50 2.82 -17.53 -20.45
N ALA A 51 3.80 -17.12 -21.26
CA ALA A 51 3.78 -17.31 -22.70
C ALA A 51 4.07 -18.78 -23.06
N PHE A 52 3.79 -19.17 -24.31
CA PHE A 52 4.19 -20.47 -24.84
C PHE A 52 5.71 -20.71 -24.79
N SER A 53 6.51 -19.64 -24.83
CA SER A 53 7.97 -19.70 -24.66
C SER A 53 8.42 -20.03 -23.23
N GLY A 54 7.50 -20.09 -22.26
CA GLY A 54 7.81 -20.26 -20.84
C GLY A 54 8.19 -18.97 -20.11
N HIS A 55 8.16 -17.81 -20.79
CA HIS A 55 8.37 -16.52 -20.15
C HIS A 55 7.16 -16.13 -19.31
N ILE A 56 7.40 -15.56 -18.14
CA ILE A 56 6.35 -15.03 -17.26
C ILE A 56 5.87 -13.71 -17.87
N LEU A 57 4.59 -13.65 -18.23
CA LEU A 57 3.93 -12.47 -18.78
C LEU A 57 3.42 -11.54 -17.67
N SER A 58 2.87 -12.12 -16.61
CA SER A 58 2.41 -11.38 -15.43
C SER A 58 2.49 -12.25 -14.18
N VAL A 59 2.83 -11.65 -13.04
CA VAL A 59 2.74 -12.31 -11.74
C VAL A 59 1.28 -12.48 -11.32
N GLY A 60 0.95 -13.50 -10.52
CA GLY A 60 -0.37 -13.62 -9.91
C GLY A 60 -0.60 -12.59 -8.80
N ALA A 61 -1.75 -12.66 -8.13
CA ALA A 61 -2.06 -11.77 -7.02
C ALA A 61 -1.04 -11.98 -5.87
N PRO A 62 -0.54 -10.91 -5.22
CA PRO A 62 0.36 -11.05 -4.08
C PRO A 62 -0.38 -11.64 -2.87
N THR A 63 0.28 -12.54 -2.15
CA THR A 63 -0.22 -13.08 -0.88
C THR A 63 0.01 -12.09 0.26
N GLY A 64 -0.60 -12.36 1.42
CA GLY A 64 -0.37 -11.49 2.58
C GLY A 64 1.08 -11.44 3.05
N ASP A 65 1.84 -12.52 2.87
CA ASP A 65 3.27 -12.55 3.17
C ASP A 65 4.08 -11.67 2.21
N ALA A 66 3.69 -11.59 0.93
CA ALA A 66 4.32 -10.67 -0.01
C ALA A 66 4.14 -9.21 0.42
N PHE A 67 2.94 -8.84 0.89
CA PHE A 67 2.67 -7.50 1.43
C PHE A 67 3.53 -7.21 2.69
N ARG A 68 3.65 -8.18 3.61
CA ARG A 68 4.48 -8.02 4.82
C ARG A 68 5.95 -7.84 4.47
N VAL A 69 6.52 -8.71 3.64
CA VAL A 69 7.94 -8.66 3.25
C VAL A 69 8.25 -7.41 2.44
N ALA A 70 7.32 -6.95 1.60
CA ALA A 70 7.47 -5.70 0.87
C ALA A 70 7.34 -4.44 1.75
N GLY A 71 6.94 -4.58 3.02
CA GLY A 71 6.66 -3.46 3.93
C GLY A 71 5.41 -2.67 3.56
N LEU A 72 4.47 -3.31 2.88
CA LEU A 72 3.21 -2.73 2.39
C LEU A 72 1.98 -3.36 3.05
N TRP A 73 2.19 -4.19 4.08
CA TRP A 73 1.08 -4.73 4.86
C TRP A 73 0.33 -3.56 5.52
N PRO A 74 -1.00 -3.50 5.38
CA PRO A 74 -1.78 -2.43 5.98
C PRO A 74 -1.59 -2.42 7.50
N THR A 75 -1.06 -1.31 8.00
CA THR A 75 -1.05 -0.98 9.43
C THR A 75 -2.34 -0.25 9.82
N PRO A 76 -2.71 -0.20 11.10
CA PRO A 76 -3.85 0.61 11.55
C PRO A 76 -3.78 2.08 11.08
N GLU A 77 -2.60 2.68 11.07
CA GLU A 77 -2.37 4.06 10.63
C GLU A 77 -2.64 4.21 9.13
N THR A 78 -2.06 3.34 8.30
CA THR A 78 -2.26 3.39 6.84
C THR A 78 -3.70 3.06 6.45
N LEU A 79 -4.41 2.20 7.20
CA LEU A 79 -5.83 1.96 7.02
C LEU A 79 -6.67 3.19 7.39
N LEU A 80 -6.34 3.88 8.49
CA LEU A 80 -7.01 5.10 8.90
C LEU A 80 -6.79 6.23 7.89
N GLU A 81 -5.56 6.40 7.40
CA GLU A 81 -5.23 7.36 6.33
C GLU A 81 -6.00 7.07 5.04
N ARG A 82 -6.05 5.80 4.61
CA ARG A 82 -6.86 5.38 3.45
C ARG A 82 -8.34 5.67 3.64
N MET A 83 -8.87 5.45 4.85
CA MET A 83 -10.27 5.75 5.19
C MET A 83 -10.55 7.26 5.16
N ILE A 84 -9.67 8.08 5.75
CA ILE A 84 -9.78 9.54 5.70
C ILE A 84 -9.75 10.02 4.24
N ALA A 85 -8.82 9.51 3.43
CA ALA A 85 -8.71 9.87 2.02
C ALA A 85 -9.97 9.50 1.22
N ALA A 86 -10.55 8.31 1.47
CA ALA A 86 -11.80 7.91 0.83
C ALA A 86 -12.99 8.82 1.23
N LEU A 87 -13.05 9.26 2.49
CA LEU A 87 -14.06 10.21 2.96
C LEU A 87 -13.88 11.61 2.36
N GLU A 88 -12.63 12.08 2.23
CA GLU A 88 -12.29 13.35 1.59
C GLU A 88 -12.67 13.31 0.10
N ALA A 89 -12.31 12.24 -0.63
CA ALA A 89 -12.67 12.06 -2.03
C ALA A 89 -14.19 12.01 -2.23
N ALA A 90 -14.92 11.30 -1.36
CA ALA A 90 -16.37 11.27 -1.39
C ALA A 90 -17.00 12.63 -1.02
N ALA A 91 -16.36 13.45 -0.20
CA ALA A 91 -16.83 14.80 0.08
C ALA A 91 -16.59 15.78 -1.09
N ASP A 92 -15.58 15.51 -1.91
CA ASP A 92 -15.23 16.31 -3.08
C ASP A 92 -16.08 15.97 -4.31
N ASP A 93 -16.70 14.80 -4.34
CA ASP A 93 -17.60 14.31 -5.39
C ASP A 93 -18.83 15.23 -5.59
N ASP A 94 -18.88 15.90 -6.74
CA ASP A 94 -19.92 16.87 -7.11
C ASP A 94 -21.27 16.21 -7.45
N ASP A 95 -21.31 14.90 -7.72
CA ASP A 95 -22.55 14.16 -7.99
C ASP A 95 -23.35 13.89 -6.70
N ARG A 96 -22.76 14.16 -5.53
CA ARG A 96 -23.39 13.96 -4.22
C ARG A 96 -24.09 15.21 -3.70
N GLN A 97 -25.08 14.98 -2.84
CA GLN A 97 -25.83 16.08 -2.23
C GLN A 97 -24.93 16.94 -1.33
N PRO A 98 -25.09 18.28 -1.32
CA PRO A 98 -24.24 19.18 -0.54
C PRO A 98 -24.18 18.85 0.96
N GLU A 99 -25.29 18.41 1.54
CA GLU A 99 -25.37 17.99 2.94
C GLU A 99 -24.55 16.73 3.22
N GLU A 100 -24.59 15.76 2.30
CA GLU A 100 -23.81 14.52 2.38
C GLU A 100 -22.31 14.83 2.30
N ARG A 101 -21.91 15.68 1.35
CA ARG A 101 -20.52 16.14 1.19
C ARG A 101 -20.00 16.84 2.45
N SER A 102 -20.80 17.73 3.03
CA SER A 102 -20.47 18.44 4.28
C SER A 102 -20.29 17.46 5.44
N ARG A 103 -21.17 16.47 5.56
CA ARG A 103 -21.08 15.44 6.59
C ARG A 103 -19.82 14.58 6.43
N LEU A 104 -19.51 14.13 5.21
CA LEU A 104 -18.31 13.35 4.91
C LEU A 104 -17.03 14.12 5.26
N ARG A 105 -16.98 15.41 4.91
CA ARG A 105 -15.84 16.28 5.26
C ARG A 105 -15.68 16.45 6.77
N SER A 106 -16.78 16.63 7.50
CA SER A 106 -16.76 16.74 8.97
C SER A 106 -16.24 15.47 9.66
N ILE A 107 -16.65 14.29 9.17
CA ILE A 107 -16.17 13.00 9.67
C ILE A 107 -14.66 12.85 9.40
N ALA A 108 -14.21 13.14 8.17
CA ALA A 108 -12.79 13.08 7.82
C ALA A 108 -11.92 13.97 8.71
N GLN A 109 -12.35 15.22 8.95
CA GLN A 109 -11.65 16.17 9.82
C GLN A 109 -11.57 15.69 11.28
N SER A 110 -12.66 15.12 11.79
CA SER A 110 -12.72 14.58 13.15
C SER A 110 -11.73 13.42 13.35
N LEU A 111 -11.66 12.50 12.38
CA LEU A 111 -10.72 11.38 12.40
C LEU A 111 -9.27 11.85 12.31
N LYS A 112 -8.98 12.84 11.44
CA LYS A 112 -7.65 13.44 11.31
C LYS A 112 -7.19 14.11 12.61
N GLY A 113 -8.09 14.81 13.30
CA GLY A 113 -7.79 15.42 14.60
C GLY A 113 -7.51 14.40 15.71
N ALA A 114 -8.28 13.30 15.75
CA ALA A 114 -8.04 12.21 16.70
C ALA A 114 -6.68 11.53 16.45
N ALA A 115 -6.35 11.26 15.18
CA ALA A 115 -5.07 10.67 14.80
C ALA A 115 -3.88 11.55 15.23
N TYR A 116 -3.97 12.86 14.97
CA TYR A 116 -2.92 13.83 15.37
C TYR A 116 -2.73 13.88 16.89
N SER A 117 -3.82 13.80 17.65
CA SER A 117 -3.78 13.81 19.12
C SER A 117 -3.08 12.56 19.69
N ILE A 118 -3.33 11.38 19.11
CA ILE A 118 -2.65 10.13 19.48
C ILE A 118 -1.16 10.20 19.15
N ALA A 119 -0.80 10.72 17.97
CA ALA A 119 0.58 10.88 17.55
C ALA A 119 1.37 11.83 18.48
N ILE A 120 0.79 12.98 18.85
CA ILE A 120 1.39 13.88 19.84
C ILE A 120 1.52 13.21 21.20
N GLY A 121 0.50 12.47 21.66
CA GLY A 121 0.54 11.75 22.93
C GLY A 121 1.66 10.71 23.00
N ALA A 122 1.90 9.98 21.91
CA ALA A 122 2.98 9.01 21.79
C ALA A 122 4.38 9.67 21.82
N LEU A 123 4.55 10.84 21.19
CA LEU A 123 5.81 11.59 21.16
C LEU A 123 6.08 12.32 22.49
N GLY A 124 5.05 12.85 23.14
CA GLY A 124 5.17 13.52 24.45
C GLY A 124 5.47 12.57 25.60
N GLY A 125 5.02 11.31 25.50
CA GLY A 125 5.29 10.28 26.50
C GLY A 125 6.73 9.73 26.51
N ALA A 126 7.48 9.90 25.43
CA ALA A 126 8.85 9.38 25.29
C ALA A 126 9.96 10.35 25.77
N GLY A 127 9.63 11.59 26.14
CA GLY A 127 10.62 12.62 26.53
C GLY A 127 10.54 13.13 27.97
N GLY A 128 9.56 12.70 28.76
CA GLY A 128 9.21 13.35 30.03
C GLY A 128 9.53 12.54 31.29
N ASN A 129 10.77 12.07 31.48
CA ASN A 129 11.21 11.64 32.82
C ASN A 129 12.73 11.69 33.07
N MET A 130 13.40 12.73 32.59
CA MET A 130 14.75 13.09 33.05
C MET A 130 14.74 14.50 33.66
N MET A 131 13.99 14.70 34.74
CA MET A 131 14.13 15.86 35.64
C MET A 131 13.30 15.62 36.91
N THR A 132 13.75 14.72 37.79
CA THR A 132 13.65 14.87 39.25
C THR A 132 14.42 13.75 39.93
N GLY A 133 15.39 14.09 40.76
CA GLY A 133 16.05 13.14 41.64
C GLY A 133 17.53 13.44 41.89
N GLY A 134 17.82 14.09 43.02
CA GLY A 134 19.13 14.09 43.68
C GLY A 134 19.86 15.41 43.69
#